data_AF-A0A7X2MGP2-F1
#
_entry.id   AF-A0A7X2MGP2-F1
#
_cell.length_a   1.000
_cell.length_b   1.000
_cell.length_c   1.000
_cell.angle_alpha   90.00
_cell.angle_beta   90.00
_cell.angle_gamma   90.00
#
_symmetry.space_group_name_H-M   'P 1'
#
loop_
_entity.id
_entity.type
_entity.pdbx_description
1 polymer ?
#
loop_
_entity_poly.entity_id
_entity_poly.type
_entity_poly.pdbx_seq_one_letter_code
_entity_poly.pdbx_strand_id
1 'polypeptide(L)'
;MSKLLDKANSKENREAFLNRISKKAGRPRHQVKEFKPLNDLPDKVLINKSNDELLEIAKENSESVNAKVIIKKKDELAKFLKEYIEKIEAKKLMLPSFGDEKWENFHLKEWLNNSGAEKVDYWTNDLSRMENENLANDADIAIGFADYLIANTGTITVTVSPEQGRGFNFLPTHYLALVPKSGLVPSTRVAVENYEKRLG
;
A
#
# COMPACT_ATOMS: atom_id res chain seq x y z
N MET A 1 13.91 -27.83 -1.83
CA MET A 1 13.19 -27.17 -2.94
C MET A 1 14.00 -26.04 -3.62
N SER A 2 14.81 -25.24 -2.91
CA SER A 2 15.57 -24.13 -3.53
C SER A 2 16.48 -24.60 -4.68
N LYS A 3 17.30 -25.65 -4.48
CA LYS A 3 18.23 -26.16 -5.50
C LYS A 3 17.58 -26.58 -6.83
N LEU A 4 16.29 -26.92 -6.83
CA LEU A 4 15.52 -27.27 -8.04
C LEU A 4 15.00 -26.02 -8.74
N LEU A 5 14.52 -25.03 -7.98
CA LEU A 5 14.10 -23.73 -8.50
C LEU A 5 15.31 -22.95 -9.06
N ASP A 6 16.45 -23.00 -8.39
CA ASP A 6 17.69 -22.35 -8.82
C ASP A 6 18.21 -22.99 -10.13
N LYS A 7 18.16 -24.33 -10.23
CA LYS A 7 18.46 -25.06 -11.48
C LYS A 7 17.44 -24.76 -12.59
N ALA A 8 16.16 -24.64 -12.26
CA ALA A 8 15.10 -24.29 -13.21
C ALA A 8 15.23 -22.84 -13.71
N ASN A 9 15.81 -21.95 -12.91
CA ASN A 9 15.98 -20.54 -13.22
C ASN A 9 17.30 -20.23 -13.96
N SER A 10 17.91 -21.23 -14.61
CA SER A 10 19.10 -21.05 -15.45
C SER A 10 18.77 -20.24 -16.71
N LYS A 11 19.78 -19.56 -17.27
CA LYS A 11 19.66 -18.84 -18.54
C LYS A 11 19.15 -19.76 -19.65
N GLU A 12 19.67 -20.98 -19.74
CA GLU A 12 19.28 -21.98 -20.75
C GLU A 12 17.81 -22.40 -20.62
N ASN A 13 17.33 -22.63 -19.41
CA ASN A 13 15.93 -22.99 -19.16
C ASN A 13 14.99 -21.82 -19.47
N ARG A 14 15.38 -20.59 -19.12
CA ARG A 14 14.65 -19.37 -19.51
C ARG A 14 14.57 -19.23 -21.03
N GLU A 15 15.69 -19.40 -21.73
CA GLU A 15 15.74 -19.35 -23.20
C GLU A 15 14.85 -20.43 -23.83
N ALA A 16 14.94 -21.68 -23.37
CA ALA A 16 14.12 -22.79 -23.84
C ALA A 16 12.62 -22.54 -23.61
N PHE A 17 12.25 -22.04 -22.43
CA PHE A 17 10.88 -21.67 -22.10
C PHE A 17 10.34 -20.55 -22.98
N LEU A 18 11.11 -19.47 -23.16
CA LEU A 18 10.72 -18.33 -24.00
C LEU A 18 10.59 -18.74 -25.49
N ASN A 19 11.46 -19.63 -25.98
CA ASN A 19 11.36 -20.20 -27.32
C ASN A 19 10.10 -21.06 -27.50
N ARG A 20 9.68 -21.77 -26.45
CA ARG A 20 8.43 -22.54 -26.46
C ARG A 20 7.21 -21.62 -26.56
N ILE A 21 7.20 -20.50 -25.83
CA ILE A 21 6.15 -19.48 -25.92
C ILE A 21 6.08 -18.89 -27.33
N SER A 22 7.21 -18.48 -27.91
CA SER A 22 7.22 -17.88 -29.26
C SER A 22 6.73 -18.86 -30.32
N LYS A 23 7.16 -20.14 -30.24
CA LYS A 23 6.69 -21.20 -31.14
C LYS A 23 5.19 -21.42 -31.05
N LYS A 24 4.62 -21.43 -29.83
CA LYS A 24 3.18 -21.60 -29.63
C LYS A 24 2.36 -20.37 -30.02
N ALA A 25 2.92 -19.18 -29.86
CA ALA A 25 2.29 -17.92 -30.24
C ALA A 25 2.41 -17.61 -31.75
N GLY A 26 3.11 -18.43 -32.53
CA GLY A 26 3.27 -18.24 -33.98
C GLY A 26 4.00 -16.95 -34.37
N ARG A 27 4.79 -16.38 -33.46
CA ARG A 27 5.48 -15.09 -33.68
C ARG A 27 6.92 -15.16 -33.16
N PRO A 28 7.89 -14.47 -33.80
CA PRO A 28 9.26 -14.42 -33.30
C PRO A 28 9.32 -13.81 -31.89
N ARG A 29 10.39 -14.11 -31.16
CA ARG A 29 10.62 -13.46 -29.87
C ARG A 29 10.76 -11.96 -30.08
N HIS A 30 9.95 -11.18 -29.38
CA HIS A 30 10.13 -9.74 -29.35
C HIS A 30 11.35 -9.47 -28.46
N GLN A 31 12.47 -9.08 -29.06
CA GLN A 31 13.48 -8.36 -28.29
C GLN A 31 12.86 -6.99 -28.01
N VAL A 32 12.51 -6.75 -26.76
CA VAL A 32 12.11 -5.43 -26.32
C VAL A 32 13.34 -4.56 -26.52
N LYS A 33 13.30 -3.64 -27.49
CA LYS A 33 14.34 -2.62 -27.63
C LYS A 33 14.43 -1.88 -26.30
N GLU A 34 15.63 -1.40 -25.96
CA GLU A 34 15.81 -0.55 -24.79
C GLU A 34 14.75 0.56 -24.81
N PHE A 35 13.98 0.66 -23.73
CA PHE A 35 12.91 1.63 -23.64
C PHE A 35 13.52 3.03 -23.61
N LYS A 36 13.15 3.85 -24.60
CA LYS A 36 13.47 5.27 -24.63
C LYS A 36 12.17 6.04 -24.43
N PRO A 37 12.01 6.75 -23.30
CA PRO A 37 10.85 7.62 -23.10
C PRO A 37 10.69 8.59 -24.27
N LEU A 38 9.44 8.82 -24.71
CA LEU A 38 9.18 9.84 -25.74
C LEU A 38 9.45 11.26 -25.22
N ASN A 39 9.33 11.48 -23.91
CA ASN A 39 9.58 12.74 -23.24
C ASN A 39 9.92 12.50 -21.76
N ASP A 40 10.26 13.57 -21.06
CA ASP A 40 10.59 13.60 -19.63
C ASP A 40 9.45 14.18 -18.76
N LEU A 41 8.23 14.28 -19.31
CA LEU A 41 7.08 14.81 -18.57
C LEU A 41 6.82 14.05 -17.26
N PRO A 42 6.88 12.70 -17.20
CA PRO A 42 6.69 11.97 -15.96
C PRO A 42 7.69 12.33 -14.85
N ASP A 43 8.89 12.78 -15.23
CA ASP A 43 9.97 13.16 -14.31
C ASP A 43 9.80 14.59 -13.78
N LYS A 44 8.96 15.40 -14.44
CA LYS A 44 8.73 16.82 -14.13
C LYS A 44 7.44 17.08 -13.36
N VAL A 45 6.56 16.08 -13.23
CA VAL A 45 5.26 16.24 -12.55
C VAL A 45 5.46 16.72 -11.12
N LEU A 46 5.01 17.96 -10.85
CA LEU A 46 5.03 18.63 -9.54
C LEU A 46 6.39 18.68 -8.82
N ILE A 47 7.51 18.47 -9.52
CA ILE A 47 8.84 18.38 -8.89
C ILE A 47 9.32 19.69 -8.26
N ASN A 48 8.80 20.82 -8.74
CA ASN A 48 9.13 22.16 -8.25
C ASN A 48 8.20 22.65 -7.13
N LYS A 49 7.27 21.82 -6.67
CA LYS A 49 6.31 22.17 -5.61
C LYS A 49 6.91 21.92 -4.23
N SER A 50 6.64 22.84 -3.32
CA SER A 50 6.95 22.66 -1.90
C SER A 50 6.08 21.57 -1.27
N ASN A 51 6.48 21.02 -0.12
CA ASN A 51 5.69 19.98 0.57
C ASN A 51 4.28 20.46 0.96
N ASP A 52 4.12 21.74 1.28
CA ASP A 52 2.81 22.28 1.65
C ASP A 52 1.93 22.47 0.42
N GLU A 53 2.49 22.92 -0.72
CA GLU A 53 1.75 22.92 -2.00
C GLU A 53 1.37 21.50 -2.44
N LEU A 54 2.28 20.53 -2.31
CA LEU A 54 1.99 19.12 -2.61
C LEU A 54 0.87 18.59 -1.74
N LEU A 55 0.79 19.01 -0.49
CA LEU A 55 -0.25 18.59 0.42
C LEU A 55 -1.62 19.15 0.03
N GLU A 56 -1.70 20.42 -0.36
CA GLU A 56 -2.95 21.00 -0.85
C GLU A 56 -3.40 20.33 -2.15
N ILE A 57 -2.49 20.11 -3.10
CA ILE A 57 -2.78 19.37 -4.33
C ILE A 57 -3.24 17.94 -4.02
N ALA A 58 -2.62 17.27 -3.05
CA ALA A 58 -3.03 15.93 -2.63
C ALA A 58 -4.45 15.91 -2.05
N LYS A 59 -4.83 16.90 -1.24
CA LYS A 59 -6.20 17.02 -0.70
C LYS A 59 -7.21 17.20 -1.83
N GLU A 60 -6.98 18.15 -2.72
CA GLU A 60 -7.85 18.44 -3.86
C GLU A 60 -8.03 17.20 -4.76
N ASN A 61 -6.92 16.54 -5.12
CA ASN A 61 -6.98 15.36 -5.97
C ASN A 61 -7.58 14.14 -5.25
N SER A 62 -7.37 13.98 -3.94
CA SER A 62 -8.01 12.90 -3.18
C SER A 62 -9.53 13.05 -3.13
N GLU A 63 -10.05 14.27 -3.03
CA GLU A 63 -11.50 14.51 -3.08
C GLU A 63 -12.10 14.07 -4.42
N SER A 64 -11.38 14.28 -5.53
CA SER A 64 -11.82 13.84 -6.87
C SER A 64 -11.99 12.32 -7.01
N VAL A 65 -11.33 11.55 -6.15
CA VAL A 65 -11.42 10.07 -6.08
C VAL A 65 -12.21 9.59 -4.87
N ASN A 66 -13.04 10.46 -4.27
CA ASN A 66 -13.85 10.18 -3.08
C ASN A 66 -13.05 9.73 -1.85
N ALA A 67 -11.80 10.16 -1.73
CA ALA A 67 -10.97 9.95 -0.56
C ALA A 67 -10.81 11.25 0.23
N LYS A 68 -10.72 11.14 1.55
CA LYS A 68 -10.50 12.30 2.43
C LYS A 68 -9.12 12.25 3.05
N VAL A 69 -8.34 13.32 2.88
CA VAL A 69 -7.04 13.48 3.54
C VAL A 69 -7.24 14.27 4.83
N ILE A 70 -6.89 13.67 5.97
CA ILE A 70 -6.97 14.28 7.30
C ILE A 70 -5.57 14.36 7.88
N ILE A 71 -5.16 15.54 8.33
CA ILE A 71 -3.84 15.78 8.90
C ILE A 71 -3.94 15.81 10.42
N LYS A 72 -3.13 14.96 11.06
CA LYS A 72 -3.00 14.87 12.50
C LYS A 72 -1.53 14.79 12.89
N LYS A 73 -1.20 15.39 14.03
CA LYS A 73 0.08 15.14 14.69
C LYS A 73 0.05 13.74 15.32
N LYS A 74 1.22 13.13 15.52
CA LYS A 74 1.33 11.81 16.14
C LYS A 74 0.61 11.75 17.49
N ASP A 75 0.81 12.78 18.31
CA ASP A 75 0.22 12.87 19.66
C ASP A 75 -1.31 13.01 19.67
N GLU A 76 -1.91 13.39 18.55
CA GLU A 76 -3.36 13.53 18.39
C GLU A 76 -3.99 12.30 17.72
N LEU A 77 -3.17 11.40 17.17
CA LEU A 77 -3.63 10.32 16.30
C LEU A 77 -4.47 9.29 17.05
N ALA A 78 -4.02 8.83 18.22
CA ALA A 78 -4.77 7.87 19.04
C ALA A 78 -6.17 8.38 19.40
N LYS A 79 -6.25 9.65 19.84
CA LYS A 79 -7.52 10.32 20.16
C LYS A 79 -8.41 10.40 18.92
N PHE A 80 -7.86 10.83 17.79
CA PHE A 80 -8.61 10.92 16.54
C PHE A 80 -9.16 9.56 16.08
N LEU A 81 -8.36 8.49 16.14
CA LEU A 81 -8.81 7.15 15.72
C LEU A 81 -9.98 6.66 16.58
N LYS A 82 -9.91 6.90 17.90
CA LYS A 82 -11.02 6.55 18.80
C LYS A 82 -12.29 7.33 18.49
N GLU A 83 -12.19 8.66 18.36
CA GLU A 83 -13.32 9.52 17.97
C GLU A 83 -13.87 9.13 16.59
N TYR A 84 -13.01 8.70 15.66
CA TYR A 84 -13.42 8.28 14.33
C TYR A 84 -14.19 6.96 14.35
N ILE A 85 -13.71 5.96 15.10
CA ILE A 85 -14.38 4.66 15.30
C ILE A 85 -15.77 4.88 15.92
N GLU A 86 -15.85 5.72 16.96
CA GLU A 86 -17.12 6.09 17.60
C GLU A 86 -18.06 6.81 16.62
N LYS A 87 -17.54 7.76 15.82
CA LYS A 87 -18.33 8.54 14.86
C LYS A 87 -18.97 7.69 13.78
N ILE A 88 -18.28 6.66 13.29
CA ILE A 88 -18.82 5.74 12.27
C ILE A 88 -19.57 4.55 12.89
N GLU A 89 -19.73 4.54 14.22
CA GLU A 89 -20.36 3.46 14.98
C GLU A 89 -19.74 2.07 14.69
N ALA A 90 -18.43 2.04 14.38
CA ALA A 90 -17.73 0.81 14.05
C ALA A 90 -17.51 -0.05 15.30
N LYS A 91 -17.92 -1.31 15.20
CA LYS A 91 -17.80 -2.31 16.27
C LYS A 91 -16.66 -3.28 16.01
N LYS A 92 -16.43 -3.63 14.74
CA LYS A 92 -15.42 -4.58 14.29
C LYS A 92 -14.30 -3.84 13.59
N LEU A 93 -13.15 -3.77 14.27
CA LEU A 93 -11.93 -3.18 13.77
C LEU A 93 -11.00 -4.28 13.26
N MET A 94 -10.46 -4.12 12.05
CA MET A 94 -9.38 -4.95 11.54
C MET A 94 -8.06 -4.20 11.51
N LEU A 95 -7.01 -4.81 12.07
CA LEU A 95 -5.65 -4.26 12.09
C LEU A 95 -4.65 -5.20 11.40
N PRO A 96 -3.54 -4.69 10.85
CA PRO A 96 -2.45 -5.54 10.40
C PRO A 96 -1.67 -6.10 11.60
N SER A 97 -1.16 -7.33 11.50
CA SER A 97 -0.36 -7.96 12.55
C SER A 97 1.12 -7.50 12.56
N PHE A 98 1.36 -6.19 12.40
CA PHE A 98 2.72 -5.63 12.46
C PHE A 98 3.29 -5.62 13.88
N GLY A 99 4.61 -5.66 13.99
CA GLY A 99 5.33 -5.56 15.26
C GLY A 99 5.11 -4.21 15.98
N ASP A 100 5.27 -4.23 17.30
CA ASP A 100 5.10 -3.08 18.20
C ASP A 100 5.84 -1.84 17.73
N GLU A 101 7.03 -2.00 17.15
CA GLU A 101 7.87 -0.90 16.66
C GLU A 101 7.17 -0.05 15.60
N LYS A 102 6.33 -0.68 14.76
CA LYS A 102 5.62 0.04 13.71
C LYS A 102 4.49 0.88 14.27
N TRP A 103 3.79 0.39 15.28
CA TRP A 103 2.75 1.13 15.99
C TRP A 103 3.33 2.24 16.86
N GLU A 104 4.48 1.99 17.51
CA GLU A 104 5.21 2.97 18.30
C GLU A 104 5.67 4.16 17.44
N ASN A 105 6.10 3.94 16.20
CA ASN A 105 6.45 5.03 15.27
C ASN A 105 5.30 6.03 15.01
N PHE A 106 4.06 5.63 15.29
CA PHE A 106 2.85 6.45 15.18
C PHE A 106 2.26 6.84 16.54
N HIS A 107 2.93 6.52 17.65
CA HIS A 107 2.44 6.70 19.03
C HIS A 107 1.10 5.97 19.28
N LEU A 108 0.93 4.79 18.66
CA LEU A 108 -0.31 4.01 18.71
C LEU A 108 -0.19 2.70 19.51
N LYS A 109 0.95 2.40 20.12
CA LYS A 109 1.15 1.15 20.87
C LYS A 109 0.14 0.96 21.99
N GLU A 110 -0.09 1.99 22.80
CA GLU A 110 -1.09 1.94 23.88
C GLU A 110 -2.52 1.87 23.33
N TRP A 111 -2.77 2.53 22.19
CA TRP A 111 -4.08 2.56 21.54
C TRP A 111 -4.55 1.18 21.08
N LEU A 112 -3.63 0.26 20.73
CA LEU A 112 -3.98 -1.12 20.35
C LEU A 112 -4.81 -1.85 21.43
N ASN A 113 -4.52 -1.58 22.71
CA ASN A 113 -5.22 -2.19 23.84
C ASN A 113 -6.52 -1.46 24.23
N ASN A 114 -6.76 -0.28 23.65
CA ASN A 114 -7.89 0.60 24.00
C ASN A 114 -8.41 1.35 22.76
N SER A 115 -8.63 0.62 21.67
CA SER A 115 -9.05 1.19 20.39
C SER A 115 -10.45 1.80 20.42
N GLY A 116 -11.29 1.35 21.37
CA GLY A 116 -12.70 1.71 21.47
C GLY A 116 -13.64 0.79 20.69
N ALA A 117 -13.12 -0.13 19.87
CA ALA A 117 -13.91 -1.11 19.15
C ALA A 117 -14.35 -2.27 20.06
N GLU A 118 -15.55 -2.81 19.83
CA GLU A 118 -16.06 -3.99 20.56
C GLU A 118 -15.25 -5.26 20.24
N LYS A 119 -14.81 -5.39 18.99
CA LYS A 119 -14.01 -6.52 18.51
C LYS A 119 -12.84 -6.00 17.66
N VAL A 120 -11.65 -6.52 17.94
CA VAL A 120 -10.44 -6.26 17.14
C VAL A 120 -9.94 -7.58 16.57
N ASP A 121 -9.95 -7.69 15.24
CA ASP A 121 -9.37 -8.81 14.50
C ASP A 121 -8.08 -8.37 13.81
N TYR A 122 -7.20 -9.32 13.51
CA TYR A 122 -5.92 -9.06 12.87
C TYR A 122 -5.78 -9.81 11.55
N TRP A 123 -5.26 -9.13 10.53
CA TRP A 123 -4.75 -9.80 9.34
C TRP A 123 -3.40 -10.44 9.68
N THR A 124 -3.32 -11.77 9.67
CA THR A 124 -2.13 -12.54 10.09
C THR A 124 -1.85 -13.71 9.15
N ASN A 125 -0.61 -14.20 9.15
CA ASN A 125 -0.23 -15.43 8.45
C ASN A 125 -0.67 -16.72 9.15
N ASP A 126 -1.09 -16.62 10.41
CA ASP A 126 -1.54 -17.78 11.17
C ASP A 126 -2.91 -18.30 10.68
N LEU A 127 -3.64 -17.45 9.95
CA LEU A 127 -4.92 -17.76 9.32
C LEU A 127 -4.75 -18.06 7.84
N SER A 128 -5.62 -18.91 7.30
CA SER A 128 -5.70 -19.08 5.86
C SER A 128 -6.12 -17.78 5.18
N ARG A 129 -5.84 -17.68 3.87
CA ARG A 129 -6.29 -16.55 3.06
C ARG A 129 -7.81 -16.34 3.16
N MET A 130 -8.59 -17.42 3.11
CA MET A 130 -10.05 -17.34 3.15
C MET A 130 -10.54 -16.83 4.51
N GLU A 131 -9.93 -17.25 5.61
CA GLU A 131 -10.27 -16.76 6.95
C GLU A 131 -9.96 -15.26 7.09
N ASN A 132 -8.77 -14.83 6.65
CA ASN A 132 -8.42 -13.40 6.63
C ASN A 132 -9.40 -12.58 5.76
N GLU A 133 -9.76 -13.08 4.58
CA GLU A 133 -10.72 -12.40 3.70
C GLU A 133 -12.12 -12.34 4.32
N ASN A 134 -12.56 -13.39 5.02
CA ASN A 134 -13.84 -13.38 5.75
C ASN A 134 -13.84 -12.37 6.90
N LEU A 135 -12.77 -12.29 7.68
CA LEU A 135 -12.62 -11.29 8.74
C LEU A 135 -12.61 -9.86 8.17
N ALA A 136 -11.88 -9.65 7.07
CA ALA A 136 -11.83 -8.35 6.40
C ALA A 136 -13.20 -7.93 5.85
N ASN A 137 -13.96 -8.87 5.28
CA ASN A 137 -15.30 -8.60 4.77
C ASN A 137 -16.33 -8.34 5.87
N ASP A 138 -16.12 -8.89 7.07
CA ASP A 138 -16.98 -8.68 8.24
C ASP A 138 -16.60 -7.41 9.04
N ALA A 139 -15.47 -6.76 8.72
CA ALA A 139 -14.99 -5.58 9.43
C ALA A 139 -15.74 -4.31 9.03
N ASP A 140 -16.13 -3.52 10.03
CA ASP A 140 -16.71 -2.19 9.82
C ASP A 140 -15.63 -1.21 9.34
N ILE A 141 -14.41 -1.36 9.89
CA ILE A 141 -13.26 -0.55 9.51
C ILE A 141 -11.96 -1.35 9.56
N ALA A 142 -11.09 -1.13 8.58
CA ALA A 142 -9.68 -1.48 8.68
C ALA A 142 -8.78 -0.24 8.76
N ILE A 143 -7.81 -0.28 9.66
CA ILE A 143 -6.78 0.76 9.79
C ILE A 143 -5.44 0.18 9.35
N GLY A 144 -5.00 0.58 8.17
CA GLY A 144 -3.77 0.12 7.53
C GLY A 144 -2.68 1.16 7.46
N PHE A 145 -1.53 0.76 6.94
CA PHE A 145 -0.42 1.65 6.63
C PHE A 145 -0.22 1.75 5.12
N ALA A 146 0.04 2.96 4.62
CA ALA A 146 0.50 3.19 3.26
C ALA A 146 1.91 3.78 3.25
N ASP A 147 2.66 3.45 2.20
CA ASP A 147 4.02 3.94 2.02
C ASP A 147 4.01 5.39 1.55
N TYR A 148 3.20 5.69 0.53
CA TYR A 148 3.15 7.01 -0.08
C TYR A 148 1.73 7.51 -0.33
N LEU A 149 1.53 8.81 -0.20
CA LEU A 149 0.41 9.58 -0.77
C LEU A 149 0.95 10.35 -1.98
N ILE A 150 0.36 10.10 -3.15
CA ILE A 150 0.78 10.72 -4.42
C ILE A 150 -0.06 11.96 -4.66
N ALA A 151 0.57 13.13 -4.58
CA ALA A 151 -0.11 14.41 -4.72
C ALA A 151 -0.83 14.56 -6.06
N ASN A 152 -0.17 14.22 -7.18
CA ASN A 152 -0.73 14.39 -8.53
C ASN A 152 -2.01 13.59 -8.80
N THR A 153 -2.25 12.49 -8.08
CA THR A 153 -3.38 11.60 -8.34
C THR A 153 -4.30 11.43 -7.14
N GLY A 154 -3.93 11.95 -5.97
CA GLY A 154 -4.69 11.76 -4.74
C GLY A 154 -4.78 10.30 -4.28
N THR A 155 -3.88 9.43 -4.76
CA THR A 155 -3.88 7.99 -4.48
C THR A 155 -2.79 7.61 -3.49
N ILE A 156 -2.99 6.49 -2.80
CA ILE A 156 -1.96 5.89 -1.95
C ILE A 156 -1.27 4.73 -2.65
N THR A 157 -0.09 4.37 -2.16
CA THR A 157 0.60 3.12 -2.51
C THR A 157 0.90 2.33 -1.25
N VAL A 158 0.75 1.01 -1.37
CA VAL A 158 0.91 0.06 -0.27
C VAL A 158 1.70 -1.13 -0.79
N THR A 159 2.81 -1.45 -0.12
CA THR A 159 3.49 -2.73 -0.34
C THR A 159 2.71 -3.84 0.34
N VAL A 160 2.33 -4.86 -0.41
CA VAL A 160 1.68 -6.04 0.18
C VAL A 160 2.69 -6.76 1.06
N SER A 161 2.32 -6.99 2.31
CA SER A 161 3.10 -7.80 3.24
C SER A 161 2.24 -8.93 3.79
N PRO A 162 2.85 -9.93 4.43
CA PRO A 162 2.11 -11.02 5.06
C PRO A 162 1.10 -10.52 6.12
N GLU A 163 1.43 -9.44 6.83
CA GLU A 163 0.63 -8.79 7.88
C GLU A 163 -0.42 -7.80 7.32
N GLN A 164 -0.32 -7.40 6.05
CA GLN A 164 -1.27 -6.50 5.38
C GLN A 164 -1.47 -6.94 3.92
N GLY A 165 -2.43 -7.83 3.73
CA GLY A 165 -2.78 -8.37 2.41
C GLY A 165 -3.60 -7.43 1.54
N ARG A 166 -3.88 -7.86 0.30
CA ARG A 166 -4.77 -7.06 -0.58
C ARG A 166 -6.19 -6.98 -0.01
N GLY A 167 -6.77 -8.10 0.41
CA GLY A 167 -8.13 -8.17 0.96
C GLY A 167 -8.38 -7.19 2.09
N PHE A 168 -7.38 -7.03 2.98
CA PHE A 168 -7.37 -6.04 4.05
C PHE A 168 -7.68 -4.60 3.57
N ASN A 169 -7.18 -4.20 2.41
CA ASN A 169 -7.29 -2.81 1.94
C ASN A 169 -8.63 -2.52 1.22
N PHE A 170 -9.44 -3.52 0.86
CA PHE A 170 -10.62 -3.30 0.01
C PHE A 170 -11.91 -4.02 0.42
N LEU A 171 -11.84 -5.07 1.25
CA LEU A 171 -13.03 -5.79 1.73
C LEU A 171 -13.79 -5.08 2.88
N PRO A 172 -13.12 -4.41 3.84
CA PRO A 172 -13.80 -3.74 4.95
C PRO A 172 -14.74 -2.63 4.47
N THR A 173 -15.80 -2.36 5.22
CA THR A 173 -16.79 -1.32 4.89
C THR A 173 -16.13 0.07 4.81
N HIS A 174 -15.22 0.35 5.73
CA HIS A 174 -14.37 1.55 5.72
C HIS A 174 -12.89 1.17 5.74
N TYR A 175 -12.08 1.94 5.02
CA TYR A 175 -10.63 1.80 5.05
C TYR A 175 -9.97 3.14 5.38
N LEU A 176 -9.12 3.14 6.41
CA LEU A 176 -8.34 4.29 6.84
C LEU A 176 -6.85 3.93 6.71
N ALA A 177 -6.16 4.62 5.80
CA ALA A 177 -4.73 4.46 5.60
C ALA A 177 -3.94 5.51 6.37
N LEU A 178 -3.05 5.05 7.26
CA LEU A 178 -2.05 5.88 7.91
C LEU A 178 -0.87 6.08 6.96
N VAL A 179 -0.63 7.33 6.55
CA VAL A 179 0.49 7.71 5.70
C VAL A 179 1.36 8.70 6.47
N PRO A 180 2.66 8.42 6.67
CA PRO A 180 3.55 9.40 7.28
C PRO A 180 3.71 10.61 6.36
N LYS A 181 3.84 11.83 6.90
CA LYS A 181 4.05 13.04 6.06
C LYS A 181 5.29 12.92 5.16
N SER A 182 6.32 12.18 5.60
CA SER A 182 7.51 11.85 4.80
C SER A 182 7.21 10.97 3.57
N GLY A 183 6.05 10.32 3.52
CA GLY A 183 5.55 9.56 2.38
C GLY A 183 4.76 10.40 1.37
N LEU A 184 4.63 11.72 1.55
CA LEU A 184 4.04 12.57 0.53
C LEU A 184 5.02 12.71 -0.65
N VAL A 185 4.58 12.32 -1.84
CA VAL A 185 5.39 12.39 -3.07
C VAL A 185 4.64 13.10 -4.19
N PRO A 186 5.35 13.77 -5.12
CA PRO A 186 4.70 14.53 -6.18
C PRO A 186 3.95 13.65 -7.18
N SER A 187 4.50 12.48 -7.56
CA SER A 187 3.97 11.67 -8.65
C SER A 187 4.21 10.17 -8.44
N THR A 188 3.48 9.35 -9.22
CA THR A 188 3.68 7.90 -9.26
C THR A 188 5.10 7.52 -9.67
N ARG A 189 5.74 8.31 -10.56
CA ARG A 189 7.13 8.07 -10.97
C ARG A 189 8.07 8.13 -9.77
N VAL A 190 7.94 9.16 -8.93
CA VAL A 190 8.76 9.30 -7.72
C VAL A 190 8.47 8.20 -6.70
N ALA A 191 7.20 7.80 -6.52
CA ALA A 191 6.87 6.67 -5.65
C ALA A 191 7.58 5.38 -6.10
N VAL A 192 7.54 5.07 -7.40
CA VAL A 192 8.18 3.87 -7.98
C VAL A 192 9.70 3.93 -7.85
N GLU A 193 10.33 5.07 -8.17
CA GLU A 193 11.78 5.23 -7.98
C GLU A 193 12.20 5.05 -6.51
N ASN A 194 11.40 5.55 -5.57
CA ASN A 194 11.65 5.35 -4.15
C ASN A 194 11.50 3.88 -3.75
N TYR A 195 10.55 3.14 -4.34
CA TYR A 195 10.46 1.69 -4.14
C TYR A 195 11.65 0.95 -4.71
N GLU A 196 12.10 1.28 -5.93
CA GLU A 196 13.28 0.65 -6.54
C GLU A 196 14.53 0.83 -5.68
N LYS A 197 14.76 2.04 -5.14
CA LYS A 197 15.88 2.31 -4.22
C LYS A 197 15.78 1.55 -2.89
N ARG A 198 14.55 1.23 -2.45
CA ARG A 198 14.29 0.55 -1.18
C ARG A 198 14.37 -0.97 -1.29
N LEU A 199 14.05 -1.52 -2.46
CA LEU A 199 13.89 -2.96 -2.70
C LEU A 199 14.99 -3.56 -3.60
N GLY A 200 15.72 -2.74 -4.34
CA GLY A 200 16.89 -3.14 -5.13
C GLY A 200 18.16 -3.15 -4.30
#